data_AF-A0A382YL12-F1
#
_entry.id   AF-A0A382YL12-F1
#
_cell.length_a   1.000
_cell.length_b   1.000
_cell.length_c   1.000
_cell.angle_alpha   90.00
_cell.angle_beta   90.00
_cell.angle_gamma   90.00
#
_symmetry.space_group_name_H-M   'P 1'
#
loop_
_entity.id
_entity.type
_entity.pdbx_description
1 polymer ?
#
loop_
_entity_poly.entity_id
_entity_poly.type
_entity_poly.pdbx_seq_one_letter_code
_entity_poly.pdbx_strand_id
1 'polypeptide(L)'
;VPVALKAALVNNPPGGLEGAFIAEISRSKPAPQGVCVANSMGKVLAWVLSFNDDAQVPKFLDYALKRHKQFPDANQPVPTKRFKQFSGRPLADAPDTRTKLPRLAPHGKNEYCVATPPKTRGTLVTRVWGRRVEKNGKLCESCISQENYIEDIFDIPNEMQREVAQLAEAGKRFRLPKQFVRHLATYTYL
;
A
#
# COMPACT_ATOMS: atom_id res chain seq x y z
N VAL A 1 -4.34 -4.77 2.03
CA VAL A 1 -3.56 -3.70 1.38
C VAL A 1 -2.11 -4.12 1.38
N PRO A 2 -1.48 -4.36 0.21
CA PRO A 2 -0.04 -4.59 0.14
C PRO A 2 0.67 -3.28 0.49
N VAL A 3 1.67 -3.35 1.38
CA VAL A 3 2.48 -2.19 1.78
C VAL A 3 3.94 -2.54 1.49
N ALA A 4 4.59 -1.75 0.64
CA ALA A 4 6.01 -1.87 0.39
C ALA A 4 6.77 -1.03 1.42
N LEU A 5 7.59 -1.67 2.26
CA LEU A 5 8.45 -1.00 3.22
C LEU A 5 9.89 -0.94 2.69
N LYS A 6 10.54 0.21 2.86
CA LYS A 6 11.97 0.34 2.50
C LYS A 6 12.81 -0.57 3.39
N ALA A 7 13.61 -1.45 2.79
CA ALA A 7 14.47 -2.40 3.50
C ALA A 7 15.38 -1.75 4.57
N ALA A 8 15.82 -0.51 4.36
CA ALA A 8 16.61 0.26 5.31
C ALA A 8 15.87 0.57 6.62
N LEU A 9 14.58 0.90 6.55
CA LEU A 9 13.75 1.13 7.74
C LEU A 9 13.58 -0.18 8.53
N VAL A 10 13.50 -1.32 7.83
CA VAL A 10 13.44 -2.64 8.47
C VAL A 10 14.75 -3.05 9.14
N ASN A 11 15.88 -2.40 8.91
CA ASN A 11 17.11 -2.68 9.68
C ASN A 11 17.25 -1.75 10.89
N ASN A 12 16.71 -0.53 10.78
CA ASN A 12 16.77 0.50 11.82
C ASN A 12 15.36 1.07 12.01
N PRO A 13 14.46 0.37 12.71
CA PRO A 13 13.11 0.86 12.95
C PRO A 13 13.17 2.20 13.68
N PRO A 14 12.43 3.23 13.22
CA PRO A 14 12.33 4.49 13.95
C PRO A 14 11.60 4.28 15.29
N GLY A 15 11.53 5.32 16.13
CA GLY A 15 10.66 5.28 17.31
C GLY A 15 9.16 5.28 16.94
N GLY A 16 8.29 4.96 17.90
CA GLY A 16 6.83 5.08 17.75
C GLY A 16 6.13 3.84 17.17
N LEU A 17 4.84 4.00 16.81
CA LEU A 17 3.95 2.90 16.42
C LEU A 17 4.43 2.16 15.15
N GLU A 18 4.77 2.94 14.11
CA GLU A 18 5.29 2.41 12.85
C GLU A 18 6.64 1.72 13.07
N GLY A 19 7.50 2.32 13.89
CA GLY A 19 8.76 1.74 14.35
C GLY A 19 8.62 0.38 15.02
N ALA A 20 7.66 0.24 15.93
CA ALA A 20 7.40 -1.02 16.63
C ALA A 20 6.94 -2.13 15.66
N PHE A 21 6.08 -1.79 14.69
CA PHE A 21 5.69 -2.72 13.64
C PHE A 21 6.86 -3.12 12.74
N ILE A 22 7.68 -2.16 12.33
CA ILE A 22 8.87 -2.41 11.52
C ILE A 22 9.86 -3.28 12.31
N ALA A 23 10.02 -3.10 13.61
CA ALA A 23 10.87 -3.95 14.47
C ALA A 23 10.38 -5.41 14.53
N GLU A 24 9.06 -5.62 14.56
CA GLU A 24 8.46 -6.95 14.50
C GLU A 24 8.76 -7.65 13.15
N ILE A 25 8.71 -6.88 12.06
CA ILE A 25 9.15 -7.33 10.73
C ILE A 25 10.66 -7.63 10.74
N SER A 26 11.50 -6.79 11.35
CA SER A 26 12.95 -6.97 11.48
C SER A 26 13.32 -8.27 12.17
N ARG A 27 12.65 -8.60 13.28
CA ARG A 27 12.84 -9.87 14.01
C ARG A 27 12.51 -11.07 13.13
N SER A 28 11.43 -10.93 12.37
CA SER A 28 10.79 -12.04 11.65
C SER A 28 11.44 -12.34 10.31
N LYS A 29 12.14 -11.37 9.71
CA LYS A 29 12.68 -11.53 8.37
C LYS A 29 13.93 -12.43 8.35
N PRO A 30 14.01 -13.41 7.43
CA PRO A 30 15.25 -14.12 7.14
C PRO A 30 16.18 -13.30 6.23
N ALA A 31 15.66 -12.37 5.43
CA ALA A 31 16.45 -11.45 4.61
C ALA A 31 15.68 -10.13 4.37
N PRO A 32 16.35 -9.06 3.90
CA PRO A 32 15.71 -7.76 3.66
C PRO A 32 14.64 -7.74 2.55
N GLN A 33 14.63 -8.72 1.66
CA GLN A 33 13.69 -8.83 0.54
C GLN A 33 12.77 -10.03 0.74
N GLY A 34 11.50 -9.91 0.37
CA GLY A 34 10.52 -10.99 0.46
C GLY A 34 9.09 -10.48 0.65
N VAL A 35 8.16 -11.43 0.76
CA VAL A 35 6.75 -11.15 1.05
C VAL A 35 6.45 -11.50 2.51
N CYS A 36 5.88 -10.54 3.22
CA CYS A 36 5.50 -10.62 4.61
C CYS A 36 3.98 -10.49 4.75
N VAL A 37 3.35 -11.39 5.49
CA VAL A 37 1.94 -11.25 5.89
C VAL A 37 1.86 -11.13 7.39
N ALA A 38 1.26 -10.04 7.87
CA ALA A 38 1.01 -9.77 9.28
C ALA A 38 -0.49 -9.69 9.58
N ASN A 39 -0.88 -9.99 10.83
CA ASN A 39 -2.24 -9.77 11.29
C ASN A 39 -2.49 -8.30 11.67
N SER A 40 -3.72 -7.96 12.07
CA SER A 40 -4.11 -6.59 12.43
C SER A 40 -3.40 -6.02 13.65
N MET A 41 -2.75 -6.88 14.44
CA MET A 41 -1.92 -6.49 15.58
C MET A 41 -0.44 -6.33 15.19
N GLY A 42 -0.12 -6.35 13.90
CA GLY A 42 1.24 -6.19 13.39
C GLY A 42 2.13 -7.42 13.56
N LYS A 43 1.60 -8.54 14.06
CA LYS A 43 2.37 -9.79 14.22
C LYS A 43 2.55 -10.49 12.90
N VAL A 44 3.80 -10.81 12.55
CA VAL A 44 4.11 -11.50 11.30
C VAL A 44 3.69 -12.96 11.38
N LEU A 45 2.73 -13.34 10.55
CA LEU A 45 2.22 -14.70 10.42
C LEU A 45 3.17 -15.56 9.58
N ALA A 46 3.63 -15.04 8.45
CA ALA A 46 4.49 -15.77 7.53
C ALA A 46 5.40 -14.83 6.72
N TRP A 47 6.60 -15.34 6.40
CA TRP A 47 7.57 -14.69 5.52
C TRP A 47 8.07 -15.65 4.45
N VAL A 48 8.15 -15.18 3.20
CA VAL A 48 8.73 -15.94 2.09
C VAL A 48 9.70 -15.09 1.28
N LEU A 49 10.89 -15.62 0.99
CA LEU A 49 11.90 -14.92 0.17
C LEU A 49 11.60 -15.00 -1.33
N SER A 50 11.07 -16.13 -1.80
CA SER A 50 10.82 -16.38 -3.21
C SER A 50 9.75 -17.43 -3.45
N PHE A 51 9.20 -17.45 -4.66
CA PHE A 51 8.31 -18.49 -5.18
C PHE A 51 9.00 -19.21 -6.34
N ASN A 52 8.63 -20.47 -6.61
CA ASN A 52 9.07 -21.17 -7.83
C ASN A 52 8.33 -20.66 -9.06
N ASP A 53 7.06 -20.31 -8.89
CA ASP A 53 6.15 -19.87 -9.94
C ASP A 53 5.04 -18.99 -9.36
N ASP A 54 4.33 -18.27 -10.23
CA ASP A 54 3.25 -17.37 -9.85
C ASP A 54 2.05 -18.11 -9.23
N ALA A 55 1.85 -19.39 -9.56
CA ALA A 55 0.77 -20.19 -9.00
C ALA A 55 0.98 -20.54 -7.52
N GLN A 56 2.19 -20.34 -6.98
CA GLN A 56 2.47 -20.48 -5.55
C GLN A 56 2.09 -19.25 -4.72
N VAL A 57 1.99 -18.06 -5.33
CA VAL A 57 1.58 -16.82 -4.65
C VAL A 57 0.19 -16.95 -4.02
N PRO A 58 -0.88 -17.33 -4.74
CA PRO A 58 -2.21 -17.48 -4.12
C PRO A 58 -2.22 -18.58 -3.06
N LYS A 59 -1.49 -19.68 -3.26
CA LYS A 59 -1.37 -20.77 -2.26
C LYS A 59 -0.71 -20.28 -0.96
N PHE A 60 0.26 -19.38 -1.06
CA PHE A 60 0.87 -18.74 0.10
C PHE A 60 -0.10 -17.79 0.82
N LEU A 61 -0.92 -17.05 0.07
CA LEU A 61 -1.96 -16.21 0.67
C LEU A 61 -3.03 -17.05 1.37
N ASP A 62 -3.44 -18.18 0.80
CA ASP A 62 -4.35 -19.13 1.45
C ASP A 62 -3.75 -19.70 2.74
N TYR A 63 -2.45 -20.01 2.72
CA TYR A 63 -1.72 -20.43 3.90
C TYR A 63 -1.69 -19.34 4.98
N ALA A 64 -1.39 -18.11 4.60
CA ALA A 64 -1.38 -16.97 5.49
C ALA A 64 -2.79 -16.66 6.05
N LEU A 65 -3.84 -16.90 5.26
CA LEU A 65 -5.22 -16.78 5.71
C LEU A 65 -5.58 -17.85 6.75
N LYS A 66 -5.17 -19.12 6.54
CA LYS A 66 -5.33 -20.19 7.55
C LYS A 66 -4.61 -19.83 8.85
N ARG A 67 -3.40 -19.28 8.74
CA ARG A 67 -2.64 -18.73 9.87
C ARG A 67 -3.36 -17.61 10.57
N HIS A 68 -3.92 -16.66 9.84
CA HIS A 68 -4.69 -15.57 10.41
C HIS A 68 -5.91 -16.07 11.17
N LYS A 69 -6.59 -17.11 10.68
CA LYS A 69 -7.70 -17.73 11.42
C LYS A 69 -7.27 -18.36 12.74
N GLN A 70 -6.04 -18.90 12.81
CA GLN A 70 -5.46 -19.43 14.05
C GLN A 70 -4.95 -18.32 14.98
N PHE A 71 -4.37 -17.26 14.42
CA PHE A 71 -3.74 -16.16 15.13
C PHE A 71 -4.29 -14.81 14.64
N PRO A 72 -5.60 -14.55 14.84
CA PRO A 72 -6.23 -13.33 14.32
C PRO A 72 -5.72 -12.08 15.05
N ASP A 73 -5.25 -12.27 16.28
CA ASP A 73 -4.71 -11.24 17.15
C ASP A 73 -3.40 -11.71 17.80
N ALA A 74 -2.93 -10.97 18.81
CA ALA A 74 -1.71 -11.26 19.56
C ALA A 74 -2.00 -11.75 20.99
N ASN A 75 -3.18 -12.36 21.25
CA ASN A 75 -3.54 -12.88 22.57
C ASN A 75 -2.76 -14.16 22.93
N GLN A 76 -2.35 -14.90 21.92
CA GLN A 76 -1.46 -16.06 22.06
C GLN A 76 -0.16 -15.83 21.27
N PRO A 77 0.96 -16.48 21.65
CA PRO A 77 2.21 -16.36 20.93
C PRO A 77 2.04 -16.72 19.45
N VAL A 78 2.53 -15.85 18.56
CA VAL A 78 2.40 -16.00 17.10
C VAL A 78 3.76 -16.35 16.49
N PRO A 79 4.19 -17.62 16.48
CA PRO A 79 5.44 -18.00 15.85
C PRO A 79 5.38 -17.72 14.35
N THR A 80 6.31 -16.91 13.86
CA THR A 80 6.38 -16.58 12.44
C THR A 80 6.99 -17.75 11.68
N LYS A 81 6.31 -18.22 10.63
CA LYS A 81 6.93 -19.23 9.75
C LYS A 81 7.59 -18.62 8.54
N ARG A 82 8.77 -19.15 8.26
CA ARG A 82 9.70 -18.56 7.31
C ARG A 82 10.00 -19.56 6.23
N PHE A 83 10.09 -19.09 5.00
CA PHE A 83 10.39 -19.90 3.83
C PHE A 83 11.48 -19.22 3.01
N LYS A 84 12.52 -19.98 2.66
CA LYS A 84 13.42 -19.56 1.59
C LYS A 84 12.68 -19.61 0.25
N GLN A 85 11.87 -20.65 0.08
CA GLN A 85 11.02 -20.82 -1.08
C GLN A 85 9.73 -21.54 -0.66
N PHE A 86 8.58 -20.92 -0.89
CA PHE A 86 7.31 -21.51 -0.47
C PHE A 86 6.81 -22.54 -1.51
N SER A 87 6.30 -23.71 -1.14
CA SER A 87 6.29 -24.35 0.19
C SER A 87 7.47 -25.32 0.40
N GLY A 88 8.35 -25.49 -0.60
CA GLY A 88 9.32 -26.59 -0.64
C GLY A 88 10.59 -26.39 0.19
N ARG A 89 10.89 -25.17 0.67
CA ARG A 89 12.11 -24.86 1.44
C ARG A 89 11.79 -24.03 2.68
N PRO A 90 11.24 -24.66 3.75
CA PRO A 90 11.02 -23.99 5.02
C PRO A 90 12.36 -23.60 5.68
N LEU A 91 12.33 -22.53 6.46
CA LEU A 91 13.39 -22.13 7.38
C LEU A 91 12.90 -22.36 8.81
N ALA A 92 13.82 -22.32 9.77
CA ALA A 92 13.44 -22.34 11.19
C ALA A 92 12.41 -21.24 11.48
N ASP A 93 11.45 -21.49 12.34
CA ASP A 93 10.48 -20.47 12.73
C ASP A 93 11.16 -19.36 13.54
N ALA A 94 10.59 -18.14 13.51
CA ALA A 94 11.02 -17.08 14.40
C ALA A 94 10.06 -17.03 15.60
N PRO A 95 10.54 -17.27 16.84
CA PRO A 95 9.69 -17.30 18.03
C PRO A 95 9.09 -15.92 18.30
N ASP A 96 7.83 -15.89 18.72
CA ASP A 96 7.18 -14.64 19.12
C ASP A 96 7.82 -14.07 20.39
N THR A 97 8.08 -12.77 20.41
CA THR A 97 8.65 -12.07 21.58
C THR A 97 7.60 -11.74 22.64
N ARG A 98 6.32 -12.04 22.39
CA ARG A 98 5.15 -11.64 23.19
C ARG A 98 4.99 -10.14 23.36
N THR A 99 5.79 -9.34 22.66
CA THR A 99 5.65 -7.88 22.63
C THR A 99 4.27 -7.55 22.06
N LYS A 100 3.42 -6.91 22.86
CA LYS A 100 2.16 -6.38 22.36
C LYS A 100 2.46 -5.11 21.58
N LEU A 101 2.30 -5.19 20.26
CA LEU A 101 2.37 -4.01 19.44
C LEU A 101 1.15 -3.13 19.74
N PRO A 102 1.35 -1.82 19.86
CA PRO A 102 0.25 -0.90 20.07
C PRO A 102 -0.74 -1.01 18.90
N ARG A 103 -2.01 -1.25 19.24
CA ARG A 103 -3.07 -1.39 18.24
C ARG A 103 -3.26 -0.05 17.54
N LEU A 104 -3.23 -0.07 16.21
CA LEU A 104 -3.70 1.08 15.44
C LEU A 104 -5.20 1.23 15.74
N ALA A 105 -5.57 2.30 16.43
CA ALA A 105 -6.96 2.62 16.64
C ALA A 105 -7.59 2.83 15.26
N PRO A 106 -8.67 2.12 14.91
CA PRO A 106 -9.43 2.48 13.73
C PRO A 106 -9.95 3.89 13.95
N HIS A 107 -9.78 4.76 12.96
CA HIS A 107 -10.46 6.04 12.97
C HIS A 107 -11.95 5.78 12.67
N GLY A 108 -12.84 6.53 13.31
CA GLY A 108 -14.26 6.54 12.97
C GLY A 108 -14.51 6.89 11.50
N LYS A 109 -15.70 6.56 10.98
CA LYS A 109 -16.09 6.86 9.58
C LYS A 109 -15.89 8.34 9.18
N ASN A 110 -16.02 9.24 10.15
CA ASN A 110 -15.90 10.68 9.97
C ASN A 110 -14.60 11.25 10.58
N GLU A 111 -13.73 10.39 11.11
CA GLU A 111 -12.46 10.81 11.70
C GLU A 111 -11.35 10.75 10.66
N TYR A 112 -10.36 11.62 10.85
CA TYR A 112 -9.20 11.69 9.98
C TYR A 112 -8.41 10.38 10.01
N CYS A 113 -8.21 9.79 8.84
CA CYS A 113 -7.34 8.63 8.70
C CYS A 113 -5.89 9.06 8.80
N VAL A 114 -5.18 8.63 9.86
CA VAL A 114 -3.75 8.92 10.04
C VAL A 114 -2.87 8.36 8.90
N ALA A 115 -3.35 7.37 8.15
CA ALA A 115 -2.67 6.85 6.96
C ALA A 115 -2.87 7.75 5.72
N THR A 116 -3.77 8.75 5.79
CA THR A 116 -3.88 9.79 4.76
C THR A 116 -2.80 10.84 5.03
N PRO A 117 -1.95 11.20 4.05
CA PRO A 117 -1.02 12.30 4.21
C PRO A 117 -1.76 13.62 4.49
N PRO A 118 -1.28 14.46 5.42
CA PRO A 118 -1.92 15.75 5.71
C PRO A 118 -1.93 16.63 4.46
N LYS A 119 -3.09 17.20 4.14
CA LYS A 119 -3.29 18.10 2.99
C LYS A 119 -3.58 19.50 3.49
N THR A 120 -3.05 20.51 2.81
CA THR A 120 -3.38 21.90 3.09
C THR A 120 -4.88 22.12 2.85
N ARG A 121 -5.57 22.82 3.75
CA ARG A 121 -6.99 23.16 3.58
C ARG A 121 -7.23 23.84 2.21
N GLY A 122 -8.25 23.39 1.49
CA GLY A 122 -8.55 23.86 0.13
C GLY A 122 -7.86 23.07 -0.99
N THR A 123 -7.00 22.10 -0.68
CA THR A 123 -6.43 21.21 -1.69
C THR A 123 -7.53 20.42 -2.37
N LEU A 124 -7.61 20.48 -3.70
CA LEU A 124 -8.52 19.64 -4.46
C LEU A 124 -7.92 18.25 -4.61
N VAL A 125 -8.67 17.24 -4.19
CA VAL A 125 -8.30 15.83 -4.38
C VAL A 125 -8.98 15.36 -5.66
N THR A 126 -8.16 15.01 -6.65
CA THR A 126 -8.62 14.53 -7.96
C THR A 126 -8.54 13.02 -8.00
N ARG A 127 -9.59 12.39 -8.52
CA ARG A 127 -9.60 10.95 -8.83
C ARG A 127 -9.67 10.81 -10.35
N VAL A 128 -8.80 9.99 -10.90
CA VAL A 128 -8.76 9.69 -12.34
C VAL A 128 -9.05 8.23 -12.54
N TRP A 129 -9.88 7.96 -13.55
CA TRP A 129 -10.23 6.61 -13.97
C TRP A 129 -9.82 6.44 -15.43
N GLY A 130 -8.84 5.58 -15.66
CA GLY A 130 -8.45 5.14 -16.99
C GLY A 130 -9.16 3.84 -17.34
N ARG A 131 -9.62 3.73 -18.58
CA ARG A 131 -10.13 2.47 -19.14
C ARG A 131 -9.38 2.16 -20.42
N ARG A 132 -9.04 0.88 -20.62
CA ARG A 132 -8.41 0.43 -21.85
C ARG A 132 -9.29 0.77 -23.05
N VAL A 133 -8.68 1.30 -24.10
CA VAL A 133 -9.35 1.53 -25.39
C VAL A 133 -9.22 0.27 -26.24
N GLU A 134 -10.34 -0.30 -26.67
CA GLU A 134 -10.40 -1.44 -27.57
C GLU A 134 -10.00 -1.04 -29.00
N LYS A 135 -9.69 -2.03 -29.85
CA LYS A 135 -9.30 -1.79 -31.26
C LYS A 135 -10.34 -0.99 -32.06
N ASN A 136 -11.60 -1.02 -31.65
CA ASN A 136 -12.71 -0.28 -32.26
C ASN A 136 -12.86 1.16 -31.72
N GLY A 137 -11.93 1.63 -30.88
CA GLY A 137 -11.96 2.95 -30.27
C GLY A 137 -12.92 3.10 -29.08
N LYS A 138 -13.65 2.05 -28.69
CA LYS A 138 -14.53 2.07 -27.52
C LYS A 138 -13.76 1.74 -26.25
N LEU A 139 -14.22 2.25 -25.12
CA LEU A 139 -13.68 1.87 -23.82
C LEU A 139 -14.08 0.43 -23.48
N CYS A 140 -13.16 -0.32 -22.88
CA CYS A 140 -13.43 -1.65 -22.35
C CYS A 140 -14.54 -1.60 -21.30
N GLU A 141 -15.54 -2.47 -21.45
CA GLU A 141 -16.66 -2.56 -20.51
C GLU A 141 -16.30 -3.36 -19.25
N SER A 142 -15.32 -4.26 -19.35
CA SER A 142 -14.87 -5.10 -18.25
C SER A 142 -13.75 -4.44 -17.47
N CYS A 143 -14.07 -3.86 -16.32
CA CYS A 143 -13.09 -3.31 -15.36
C CYS A 143 -12.58 -4.35 -14.34
N ILE A 144 -12.82 -5.64 -14.56
CA ILE A 144 -12.48 -6.70 -13.60
C ILE A 144 -10.98 -6.96 -13.55
N SER A 145 -10.29 -6.86 -14.69
CA SER A 145 -8.83 -6.97 -14.77
C SER A 145 -8.17 -5.60 -14.58
N GLN A 146 -7.07 -5.57 -13.84
CA GLN A 146 -6.24 -4.38 -13.65
C GLN A 146 -5.67 -3.86 -14.98
N GLU A 147 -5.53 -4.71 -15.99
CA GLU A 147 -5.10 -4.31 -17.34
C GLU A 147 -6.16 -3.49 -18.10
N ASN A 148 -7.43 -3.56 -17.67
CA ASN A 148 -8.54 -2.88 -18.33
C ASN A 148 -8.95 -1.59 -17.61
N TYR A 149 -8.50 -1.41 -16.37
CA TYR A 149 -8.92 -0.34 -15.49
C TYR A 149 -7.77 0.11 -14.60
N ILE A 150 -7.54 1.42 -14.57
CA ILE A 150 -6.64 2.05 -13.61
C ILE A 150 -7.37 3.17 -12.88
N GLU A 151 -7.11 3.26 -11.58
CA GLU A 151 -7.55 4.37 -10.75
C GLU A 151 -6.31 5.00 -10.12
N ASP A 152 -6.25 6.32 -10.15
CA ASP A 152 -5.25 7.08 -9.41
C ASP A 152 -5.90 8.25 -8.68
N ILE A 153 -5.26 8.69 -7.60
CA ILE A 153 -5.70 9.81 -6.77
C ILE A 153 -4.50 10.74 -6.58
N PHE A 154 -4.65 11.99 -6.98
CA PHE A 154 -3.63 13.01 -6.79
C PHE A 154 -4.21 14.35 -6.33
N ASP A 155 -3.35 15.16 -5.75
CA ASP A 155 -3.72 16.47 -5.22
C ASP A 155 -3.44 17.56 -6.25
N ILE A 156 -4.32 18.55 -6.37
CA ILE A 156 -4.02 19.82 -7.04
C ILE A 156 -3.69 20.84 -5.94
N PRO A 157 -2.41 21.23 -5.77
CA PRO A 157 -2.01 22.14 -4.70
C PRO A 157 -2.67 23.52 -4.83
N ASN A 158 -2.90 24.18 -3.68
CA ASN A 158 -3.53 25.50 -3.64
C ASN A 158 -2.86 26.56 -4.53
N GLU A 159 -1.54 26.53 -4.64
CA GLU A 159 -0.77 27.46 -5.48
C GLU A 159 -1.16 27.31 -6.97
N MET A 160 -1.22 26.07 -7.43
CA MET A 160 -1.58 25.75 -8.81
C MET A 160 -3.05 26.10 -9.11
N GLN A 161 -3.94 25.90 -8.13
CA GLN A 161 -5.34 26.34 -8.22
C GLN A 161 -5.44 27.87 -8.36
N ARG A 162 -4.67 28.62 -7.56
CA ARG A 162 -4.67 30.09 -7.60
C ARG A 162 -4.19 30.61 -8.95
N GLU A 163 -3.13 30.03 -9.50
CA GLU A 163 -2.62 30.43 -10.82
C GLU A 163 -3.67 30.24 -11.91
N VAL A 164 -4.37 29.11 -11.91
CA VAL A 164 -5.48 28.85 -12.85
C VAL A 164 -6.65 29.81 -12.63
N ALA A 165 -7.02 30.06 -11.37
CA ALA A 165 -8.12 30.97 -11.04
C ALA A 165 -7.83 32.42 -11.49
N GLN A 166 -6.61 32.92 -11.27
CA GLN A 166 -6.18 34.24 -11.72
C GLN A 166 -6.26 34.40 -13.24
N LEU A 167 -5.85 33.38 -13.99
CA LEU A 167 -5.95 33.38 -15.45
C LEU A 167 -7.40 33.30 -15.93
N ALA A 168 -8.25 32.57 -15.21
CA ALA A 168 -9.68 32.46 -15.52
C ALA A 168 -10.44 33.78 -15.28
N GLU A 169 -10.11 34.50 -14.21
CA GLU A 169 -10.69 35.82 -13.93
C GLU A 169 -10.26 36.86 -14.97
N ALA A 170 -9.03 36.77 -15.48
CA ALA A 170 -8.47 37.73 -16.43
C ALA A 170 -9.02 37.60 -17.86
N GLY A 171 -9.69 36.50 -18.24
CA GLY A 171 -10.15 36.33 -19.62
C GLY A 171 -11.17 35.22 -19.86
N LYS A 172 -12.04 35.41 -20.86
CA LYS A 172 -13.06 34.42 -21.27
C LYS A 172 -12.46 33.12 -21.83
N ARG A 173 -11.23 33.17 -22.36
CA ARG A 173 -10.44 32.02 -22.81
C ARG A 173 -8.98 32.24 -22.41
N PHE A 174 -8.40 31.29 -21.71
CA PHE A 174 -7.02 31.36 -21.27
C PHE A 174 -6.32 30.01 -21.50
N ARG A 175 -4.99 30.04 -21.58
CA ARG A 175 -4.17 28.84 -21.67
C ARG A 175 -3.86 28.37 -20.26
N LEU A 176 -4.03 27.07 -20.00
CA LEU A 176 -3.64 26.50 -18.71
C LEU A 176 -2.12 26.62 -18.50
N PRO A 177 -1.67 26.92 -17.27
CA PRO A 177 -0.26 26.93 -16.92
C PRO A 177 0.43 25.62 -17.30
N LYS A 178 1.65 25.72 -17.83
CA LYS A 178 2.41 24.53 -18.26
C LYS A 178 2.64 23.54 -17.11
N GLN A 179 2.86 24.05 -15.89
CA GLN A 179 3.03 23.21 -14.71
C GLN A 179 1.74 22.46 -14.36
N PHE A 180 0.59 23.13 -14.41
CA PHE A 180 -0.71 22.48 -14.21
C PHE A 180 -0.96 21.37 -15.23
N VAL A 181 -0.73 21.65 -16.51
CA VAL A 181 -0.88 20.63 -17.57
C VAL A 181 0.06 19.45 -17.34
N ARG A 182 1.33 19.70 -17.01
CA ARG A 182 2.30 18.63 -16.74
C ARG A 182 1.90 17.78 -15.53
N HIS A 183 1.38 18.42 -14.48
CA HIS A 183 0.89 17.74 -13.29
C HIS A 183 -0.23 16.77 -13.65
N LEU A 184 -1.26 17.23 -14.36
CA LEU A 184 -2.34 16.37 -14.84
C LEU A 184 -1.86 15.25 -15.78
N ALA A 185 -0.98 15.59 -16.72
CA ALA A 185 -0.44 14.65 -17.70
C ALA A 185 0.31 13.48 -17.03
N THR A 186 1.03 13.76 -15.94
CA THR A 186 1.81 12.75 -15.21
C THR A 186 0.92 11.62 -14.69
N TYR A 187 -0.30 11.93 -14.25
CA TYR A 187 -1.25 10.95 -13.71
C TYR A 187 -2.21 10.38 -14.77
N THR A 188 -2.10 10.80 -16.03
CA THR A 188 -2.92 10.30 -17.16
C THR A 188 -2.14 9.43 -18.14
N TYR A 189 -0.81 9.35 -18.02
CA TYR A 189 0.08 8.50 -18.81
C TYR A 189 0.47 7.18 -18.09
N LEU A 190 -0.45 6.66 -17.29
CA LEU A 190 -0.30 5.34 -16.65
C LEU A 190 -1.00 4.26 -17.46
#